data_AF-A0A8B2ZF65-F1
#
_entry.id   AF-A0A8B2ZF65-F1
#
_cell.length_a   1.000
_cell.length_b   1.000
_cell.length_c   1.000
_cell.angle_alpha   90.00
_cell.angle_beta   90.00
_cell.angle_gamma   90.00
#
_symmetry.space_group_name_H-M   'P 1'
#
loop_
_entity.id
_entity.type
_entity.pdbx_description
1 polymer ?
#
loop_
_entity_poly.entity_id
_entity_poly.type
_entity_poly.pdbx_seq_one_letter_code
_entity_poly.pdbx_strand_id
1 'polypeptide(L)' 'MHIKKILNQHRRDFKAIYECEHCGYTETNTGYDDLNFHNHVIPNEMKCKNCGKLASENYRPLQPKYPEGFQI' A
#
# COMPACT_ATOMS: atom_id res chain seq x y z
N MET A 1 4.66 -5.14 3.87
CA MET A 1 3.30 -4.66 4.22
C MET A 1 2.40 -4.86 3.01
N HIS A 2 1.09 -5.06 3.17
CA HIS A 2 0.14 -5.02 2.06
C HIS A 2 -1.10 -4.20 2.44
N ILE A 3 -1.80 -3.68 1.44
CA ILE A 3 -3.08 -3.00 1.68
C ILE A 3 -4.11 -4.06 2.08
N LYS A 4 -4.66 -3.94 3.28
CA LYS A 4 -5.78 -4.75 3.75
C LYS A 4 -7.11 -4.14 3.35
N LYS A 5 -7.25 -2.82 3.52
CA LYS A 5 -8.49 -2.09 3.20
C LYS A 5 -8.22 -0.62 2.98
N ILE A 6 -8.75 -0.07 1.89
CA ILE A 6 -8.79 1.39 1.67
C ILE A 6 -9.98 1.95 2.46
N LEU A 7 -9.72 2.91 3.36
CA LEU A 7 -10.72 3.56 4.20
C LEU A 7 -11.36 4.75 3.51
N ASN A 8 -10.53 5.58 2.87
CA ASN A 8 -10.96 6.75 2.12
C ASN A 8 -10.04 6.94 0.93
N GLN A 9 -10.59 7.42 -0.18
CA GLN A 9 -9.81 7.81 -1.35
C GLN A 9 -10.36 9.14 -1.86
N HIS A 10 -9.49 10.13 -1.96
CA HIS A 10 -9.80 11.42 -2.54
C HIS A 10 -8.80 11.72 -3.64
N ARG A 11 -9.26 11.71 -4.90
CA ARG A 11 -8.41 11.75 -6.09
C ARG A 11 -7.44 10.56 -6.11
N ARG A 12 -6.13 10.82 -6.22
CA ARG A 12 -5.06 9.82 -6.16
C ARG A 12 -4.57 9.57 -4.74
N ASP A 13 -4.84 10.46 -3.80
CA ASP A 13 -4.50 10.22 -2.40
C ASP A 13 -5.53 9.29 -1.75
N PHE A 14 -5.06 8.28 -1.03
CA PHE A 14 -5.91 7.38 -0.25
C PHE A 14 -5.37 7.17 1.15
N LYS A 15 -6.27 6.80 2.06
CA LYS A 15 -5.94 6.31 3.39
C LYS A 15 -6.32 4.84 3.45
N ALA A 16 -5.37 3.99 3.79
CA ALA A 16 -5.58 2.56 3.88
C ALA A 16 -5.04 1.98 5.20
N ILE A 17 -5.63 0.85 5.58
CA ILE A 17 -5.07 -0.04 6.58
C ILE A 17 -4.09 -0.95 5.86
N TYR A 18 -2.83 -0.90 6.28
CA TYR A 18 -1.77 -1.78 5.86
C TYR A 18 -1.62 -2.90 6.88
N GLU A 19 -1.46 -4.12 6.41
CA GLU A 19 -1.24 -5.30 7.23
C GLU A 19 0.12 -5.92 6.91
N CYS A 20 0.81 -6.37 7.94
CA CYS A 20 2.03 -7.14 7.80
C CYS A 20 1.68 -8.63 7.71
N GLU A 21 1.99 -9.25 6.58
CA GLU A 21 1.80 -10.70 6.38
C GLU A 21 2.63 -11.55 7.36
N HIS A 22 3.74 -11.04 7.88
CA HIS A 22 4.63 -11.82 8.77
C HIS A 22 4.19 -11.86 10.23
N CYS A 23 3.59 -10.78 10.75
CA CYS A 23 3.28 -10.67 12.17
C CYS A 23 1.83 -10.25 12.45
N GLY A 24 1.01 -10.03 11.42
CA GLY A 24 -0.38 -9.60 11.54
C GLY A 24 -0.55 -8.16 12.06
N TYR A 25 0.53 -7.38 12.20
CA TYR A 25 0.44 -6.00 12.63
C TYR A 25 -0.28 -5.16 11.58
N THR A 26 -1.25 -4.37 12.02
CA THR A 26 -1.99 -3.46 11.15
C THR A 26 -1.74 -2.01 11.54
N GLU A 27 -1.56 -1.15 10.55
CA GLU A 27 -1.44 0.29 10.75
C GLU A 27 -2.24 1.05 9.70
N THR A 28 -2.76 2.21 10.08
CA THR A 28 -3.45 3.09 9.14
C THR A 28 -2.48 4.15 8.65
N ASN A 29 -2.29 4.24 7.33
CA ASN A 29 -1.43 5.25 6.73
C ASN A 29 -2.04 5.78 5.44
N THR A 30 -1.51 6.90 4.94
CA THR A 30 -1.86 7.45 3.64
C THR A 30 -0.96 6.87 2.55
N GLY A 31 -1.44 6.85 1.31
CA GLY A 31 -0.73 6.37 0.14
C GLY A 31 -1.24 7.07 -1.11
N TYR A 32 -0.53 6.86 -2.21
CA TYR A 32 -0.83 7.49 -3.50
C TYR A 32 -1.19 6.41 -4.52
N ASP A 33 -2.28 6.57 -5.25
CA ASP A 33 -2.93 5.54 -6.04
C ASP A 33 -2.35 5.47 -7.47
N ASP A 34 -1.11 5.00 -7.58
CA ASP A 34 -0.45 4.72 -8.87
C ASP A 34 0.44 3.49 -8.81
N LEU A 35 0.83 3.03 -10.00
CA LEU A 35 1.57 1.80 -10.18
C LEU A 35 2.90 1.80 -9.43
N ASN A 36 3.64 2.91 -9.40
CA ASN A 36 4.90 2.96 -8.66
C ASN A 36 4.68 2.77 -7.15
N PHE A 37 3.64 3.38 -6.59
CA PHE A 37 3.35 3.24 -5.16
C PHE A 37 2.97 1.80 -4.83
N HIS A 38 2.06 1.20 -5.60
CA HIS A 38 1.59 -0.16 -5.36
C HIS A 38 2.68 -1.21 -5.59
N ASN A 39 3.50 -1.07 -6.64
CA ASN A 39 4.50 -2.07 -7.05
C ASN A 39 5.87 -1.91 -6.38
N HIS A 40 6.28 -0.68 -6.04
CA HIS A 40 7.61 -0.43 -5.46
C HIS A 40 7.54 0.03 -4.01
N VAL A 41 6.75 1.07 -3.72
CA VAL A 41 6.79 1.72 -2.40
C VAL A 41 6.25 0.78 -1.31
N ILE A 42 5.09 0.16 -1.53
CA ILE A 42 4.49 -0.74 -0.54
C ILE A 42 5.37 -1.98 -0.26
N PRO A 43 5.87 -2.72 -1.26
CA PRO A 43 6.67 -3.90 -0.97
C PRO A 43 8.10 -3.59 -0.53
N ASN A 44 8.75 -2.56 -1.09
CA ASN A 44 10.19 -2.33 -0.88
C ASN A 44 10.51 -1.25 0.16
N GLU A 45 9.65 -0.24 0.34
CA GLU A 45 9.91 0.88 1.26
C GLU A 45 9.09 0.77 2.56
N MET A 46 7.87 0.23 2.51
CA MET A 46 7.03 0.13 3.71
C MET A 46 7.45 -1.03 4.63
N LYS A 47 8.28 -0.68 5.61
CA LYS A 47 8.69 -1.56 6.71
C LYS A 47 7.61 -1.60 7.79
N CYS A 48 7.31 -2.79 8.29
CA CYS A 48 6.43 -2.94 9.43
C CYS A 48 7.08 -2.34 10.69
N LYS A 49 6.35 -1.51 11.44
CA LYS A 49 6.85 -0.93 12.70
C LYS A 49 7.12 -1.96 13.80
N ASN A 50 6.42 -3.09 13.77
CA ASN A 50 6.53 -4.12 14.81
C ASN A 50 7.68 -5.10 14.55
N CYS A 51 7.78 -5.65 13.34
CA CYS A 51 8.80 -6.67 13.02
C CYS A 51 9.94 -6.16 12.13
N GLY A 52 9.87 -4.93 11.62
CA GLY A 52 10.88 -4.35 10.73
C GLY A 52 10.94 -4.96 9.33
N LYS A 53 10.12 -5.98 9.04
CA LYS A 53 10.11 -6.69 7.74
C LYS A 53 9.30 -5.93 6.70
N LEU A 54 9.71 -6.12 5.45
CA LEU A 54 9.05 -5.61 4.24
C LEU A 54 7.87 -6.50 3.84
N ALA A 55 7.28 -6.29 2.66
CA ALA A 55 6.30 -7.24 2.15
C ALA A 55 6.96 -8.56 1.75
N SER A 56 6.15 -9.61 1.78
CA SER A 56 6.53 -10.93 1.33
C SER A 56 6.82 -10.94 -0.17
N GLU A 57 7.65 -11.87 -0.63
CA GLU A 57 7.91 -12.09 -2.06
C GLU A 57 6.64 -12.41 -2.87
N ASN A 58 5.59 -12.89 -2.19
CA ASN A 58 4.28 -13.17 -2.77
C ASN A 58 3.35 -11.95 -2.79
N TYR A 59 3.87 -10.75 -2.52
CA TYR A 59 3.08 -9.54 -2.50
C TYR A 59 2.42 -9.27 -3.86
N ARG A 60 1.09 -9.21 -3.85
CA ARG A 60 0.30 -8.86 -5.03
C ARG A 60 -0.08 -7.38 -4.97
N PRO A 61 0.51 -6.53 -5.82
CA PRO A 61 0.17 -5.12 -5.88
C PRO A 61 -1.26 -4.94 -6.36
N LEU A 62 -1.96 -3.94 -5.81
CA LEU A 62 -3.25 -3.51 -6.32
C LEU A 62 -3.05 -2.65 -7.56
N GLN A 63 -4.02 -2.69 -8.47
CA GLN A 63 -4.05 -1.75 -9.58
C GLN A 63 -4.67 -0.43 -9.11
N PRO A 64 -4.12 0.72 -9.55
CA PRO A 64 -4.71 2.01 -9.24
C PRO A 64 -6.10 2.13 -9.88
N LYS A 65 -6.97 2.91 -9.24
CA LYS A 65 -8.33 3.17 -9.71
C LYS A 65 -8.37 3.92 -11.04
N TYR A 66 -7.37 4.76 -11.28
CA TYR A 66 -7.25 5.56 -12.50
C TYR A 66 -5.99 5.16 -13.27
N PRO A 67 -6.02 5.17 -14.61
CA PRO A 67 -4.84 4.87 -15.41
C PRO A 67 -3.72 5.89 -15.18
N GLU A 68 -2.49 5.47 -15.44
CA GLU A 68 -1.33 6.36 -15.38
C GLU A 68 -1.49 7.53 -16.36
N GLY A 69 -1.09 8.73 -15.93
CA GLY A 69 -1.25 9.96 -16.71
C GLY A 69 -2.64 10.61 -16.67
N PHE A 70 -3.63 10.00 -16.02
CA PHE A 70 -4.95 10.62 -15.86
C PHE A 70 -4.96 11.65 -14.72
N GLN A 71 -5.26 12.91 -15.03
CA GLN A 71 -5.37 13.99 -14.06
C GLN A 71 -6.83 14.16 -13.61
N ILE A 72 -7.07 14.11 -12.29
CA ILE A 72 -8.40 14.29 -11.64
C ILE A 72 -8.58 15.72 -11.18
#